data_AF-A0A7J7L7P0-F1
#
_entry.id   AF-A0A7J7L7P0-F1
#
_cell.length_a   1.000
_cell.length_b   1.000
_cell.length_c   1.000
_cell.angle_alpha   90.00
_cell.angle_beta   90.00
_cell.angle_gamma   90.00
#
_symmetry.space_group_name_H-M   'P 1'
#
loop_
_entity.id
_entity.type
_entity.pdbx_description
1 polymer ?
#
loop_
_entity_poly.entity_id
_entity_poly.type
_entity_poly.pdbx_seq_one_letter_code
_entity_poly.pdbx_strand_id
1 'polypeptide(L)'
;MKSFRESMADFLDSGLIIDIEVGLGPAGELRYPSYPQNQGWLFPGIGKFQCCDKYLKEEFKVAATLAGHPEWELPDDAGEFNDVPSSTDFFKLNGTYVSKKGKFFLTWYSNKLLTHGDQILDEANKIFLGCKVKLVGKVSGIHWWYKEDNHAAELTAGYFNLNDRDGYRTIARMMSRHSASLNFTCLEMRNSEQSEEAKRGPEELVQQVLSAGWKEDIEVAGENVFPRYDRTAYNQILRTARPNGVNRDDLPKLRIAALTYLRLSSNLLESKNFRIFKTFVWKMHIVQEAYEEFKHVLLSLIYGKDDQASPIANDVSYNLSHTNASFLFFFL
;
A
#
# COMPACT_ATOMS: atom_id res chain seq x y z
N MET A 1 -18.99 -9.65 4.92
CA MET A 1 -19.36 -8.23 4.77
C MET A 1 -20.81 -7.94 5.20
N LYS A 2 -21.84 -8.56 4.62
CA LYS A 2 -23.25 -8.26 4.96
C LYS A 2 -23.58 -8.41 6.46
N SER A 3 -23.25 -9.55 7.06
CA SER A 3 -23.43 -9.76 8.51
C SER A 3 -22.66 -8.73 9.36
N PHE A 4 -21.47 -8.29 8.93
CA PHE A 4 -20.72 -7.25 9.64
C PHE A 4 -21.47 -5.91 9.59
N ARG A 5 -21.99 -5.50 8.43
CA ARG A 5 -22.82 -4.28 8.31
C ARG A 5 -24.01 -4.32 9.27
N GLU A 6 -24.72 -5.43 9.32
CA GLU A 6 -25.91 -5.58 10.16
C GLU A 6 -25.56 -5.60 11.65
N SER A 7 -24.52 -6.34 12.04
CA SER A 7 -24.10 -6.45 13.44
C SER A 7 -23.38 -5.21 13.99
N MET A 8 -22.80 -4.37 13.14
CA MET A 8 -22.06 -3.15 13.52
C MET A 8 -22.79 -1.87 13.09
N ALA A 9 -24.10 -1.94 12.87
CA ALA A 9 -24.88 -0.84 12.32
C ALA A 9 -24.81 0.43 13.19
N ASP A 10 -24.84 0.27 14.52
CA ASP A 10 -24.69 1.36 15.48
C ASP A 10 -23.34 2.08 15.35
N PHE A 11 -22.24 1.33 15.19
CA PHE A 11 -20.90 1.90 14.98
C PHE A 11 -20.70 2.53 13.59
N LEU A 12 -21.36 1.98 12.57
CA LEU A 12 -21.37 2.57 11.22
C LEU A 12 -22.16 3.89 11.21
N ASP A 13 -23.33 3.91 11.86
CA ASP A 13 -24.20 5.08 11.94
C ASP A 13 -23.61 6.19 12.80
N SER A 14 -22.87 5.82 13.87
CA SER A 14 -22.14 6.77 14.71
C SER A 14 -20.90 7.37 14.03
N GLY A 15 -20.48 6.81 12.88
CA GLY A 15 -19.24 7.19 12.20
C GLY A 15 -17.96 6.75 12.92
N LEU A 16 -18.03 5.75 13.80
CA LEU A 16 -16.85 5.19 14.46
C LEU A 16 -15.95 4.47 13.46
N ILE A 17 -16.58 3.70 12.57
CA ILE A 17 -15.89 3.03 11.46
C ILE A 17 -15.81 4.03 10.31
N ILE A 18 -14.60 4.39 9.91
CA ILE A 18 -14.37 5.38 8.84
C ILE A 18 -14.11 4.72 7.48
N ASP A 19 -13.62 3.49 7.48
CA ASP A 19 -13.26 2.73 6.29
C ASP A 19 -13.46 1.23 6.49
N ILE A 20 -13.58 0.52 5.38
CA ILE A 20 -13.62 -0.93 5.27
C ILE A 20 -12.49 -1.34 4.33
N GLU A 21 -11.38 -1.81 4.90
CA GLU A 21 -10.33 -2.46 4.12
C GLU A 21 -10.79 -3.88 3.72
N VAL A 22 -11.04 -4.05 2.42
CA VAL A 22 -11.52 -5.30 1.85
C VAL A 22 -10.32 -6.20 1.58
N GLY A 23 -10.25 -7.34 2.26
CA GLY A 23 -9.19 -8.32 2.04
C GLY A 23 -9.31 -8.97 0.66
N LEU A 24 -8.26 -8.85 -0.16
CA LEU A 24 -8.24 -9.27 -1.58
C LEU A 24 -7.23 -10.38 -1.88
N GLY A 25 -6.66 -11.00 -0.84
CA GLY A 25 -5.65 -12.03 -1.00
C GLY A 25 -4.80 -12.27 0.26
N PRO A 26 -3.60 -12.85 0.10
CA PRO A 26 -2.70 -13.13 1.22
C PRO A 26 -2.37 -11.84 1.99
N ALA A 27 -2.43 -11.90 3.32
CA ALA A 27 -2.29 -10.74 4.20
C ALA A 27 -3.31 -9.60 3.92
N GLY A 28 -4.44 -9.90 3.28
CA GLY A 28 -5.46 -8.91 2.88
C GLY A 28 -5.13 -8.17 1.59
N GLU A 29 -3.96 -8.40 0.99
CA GLU A 29 -3.44 -7.63 -0.13
C GLU A 29 -3.95 -8.20 -1.48
N LEU A 30 -4.24 -7.32 -2.43
CA LEU A 30 -4.58 -7.68 -3.81
C LEU A 30 -3.33 -8.17 -4.53
N ARG A 31 -2.96 -9.44 -4.33
CA ARG A 31 -1.85 -10.11 -5.02
C ARG A 31 -1.94 -11.63 -4.93
N TYR A 32 -1.05 -12.28 -5.67
CA TYR A 32 -0.78 -13.70 -5.49
C TYR A 32 0.18 -13.97 -4.31
N PRO A 33 0.13 -15.18 -3.70
CA PRO A 33 1.08 -15.59 -2.66
C PRO A 33 2.43 -16.02 -3.28
N SER A 34 3.12 -15.12 -3.99
CA SER A 34 4.32 -15.46 -4.77
C SER A 34 5.62 -15.61 -3.97
N TYR A 35 5.65 -15.10 -2.72
CA TYR A 35 6.80 -15.16 -1.80
C TYR A 35 6.45 -15.79 -0.43
N PRO A 36 5.92 -17.03 -0.39
CA PRO A 36 5.47 -17.65 0.85
C PRO A 36 6.64 -18.20 1.69
N GLN A 37 6.87 -17.62 2.87
CA GLN A 37 7.95 -18.03 3.78
C GLN A 37 7.82 -19.50 4.21
N ASN A 38 6.59 -20.01 4.36
CA ASN A 38 6.33 -21.41 4.72
C ASN A 38 6.66 -22.42 3.60
N GLN A 39 6.97 -21.97 2.38
CA GLN A 39 7.48 -22.82 1.29
C GLN A 39 8.97 -22.54 1.01
N GLY A 40 9.67 -21.89 1.94
CA GLY A 40 11.11 -21.67 1.86
C GLY A 40 11.54 -20.47 1.02
N TRP A 41 10.62 -19.58 0.63
CA TRP A 41 11.01 -18.31 0.04
C TRP A 41 11.82 -17.47 1.03
N LEU A 42 12.92 -16.90 0.55
CA LEU A 42 13.80 -15.99 1.27
C LEU A 42 13.98 -14.72 0.43
N PHE A 43 13.94 -13.58 1.09
CA PHE A 43 14.26 -12.30 0.46
C PHE A 43 15.73 -12.31 -0.05
N PRO A 44 16.04 -11.86 -1.28
CA PRO A 44 15.19 -11.19 -2.29
C PRO A 44 14.72 -12.12 -3.43
N GLY A 45 14.40 -13.40 -3.21
CA GLY A 45 14.00 -14.31 -4.27
C GLY A 45 12.90 -13.76 -5.20
N ILE A 46 12.96 -14.06 -6.50
CA ILE A 46 11.97 -13.61 -7.50
C ILE A 46 10.54 -14.08 -7.23
N GLY A 47 10.36 -15.11 -6.39
CA GLY A 47 9.06 -15.72 -6.12
C GLY A 47 8.63 -16.68 -7.23
N LYS A 48 7.36 -17.09 -7.22
CA LYS A 48 6.78 -17.96 -8.27
C LYS A 48 5.38 -17.53 -8.67
N PHE A 49 5.04 -17.73 -9.94
CA PHE A 49 3.66 -17.63 -10.43
C PHE A 49 2.75 -18.65 -9.70
N GLN A 50 1.58 -18.20 -9.26
CA GLN A 50 0.63 -18.97 -8.45
C GLN A 50 -0.67 -19.23 -9.23
N CYS A 51 -0.55 -19.76 -10.45
CA CYS A 51 -1.67 -20.07 -11.35
C CYS A 51 -1.74 -21.55 -11.74
N CYS A 52 -1.18 -22.43 -10.90
CA CYS A 52 -1.05 -23.85 -11.19
C CYS A 52 -2.20 -24.72 -10.68
N ASP A 53 -3.22 -24.14 -10.03
CA ASP A 53 -4.44 -24.85 -9.69
C ASP A 53 -5.23 -25.21 -10.96
N LYS A 54 -6.12 -26.20 -10.84
CA LYS A 54 -6.85 -26.74 -12.00
C LYS A 54 -7.74 -25.70 -12.70
N TYR A 55 -8.28 -24.73 -11.97
CA TYR A 55 -9.21 -23.75 -12.53
C TYR A 55 -8.47 -22.70 -13.36
N LEU A 56 -7.40 -22.12 -12.81
CA LEU A 56 -6.59 -21.15 -13.54
C LEU A 56 -5.85 -21.77 -14.73
N LYS A 57 -5.40 -23.02 -14.61
CA LYS A 57 -4.82 -23.78 -15.74
C LYS A 57 -5.81 -23.95 -16.89
N GLU A 58 -7.02 -24.42 -16.58
CA GLU A 58 -8.06 -24.64 -17.59
C GLU A 58 -8.49 -23.31 -18.23
N GLU A 59 -8.65 -22.25 -17.43
CA GLU A 59 -8.99 -20.92 -17.93
C GLU A 59 -7.90 -20.33 -18.84
N PHE A 60 -6.62 -20.47 -18.46
CA PHE A 60 -5.50 -20.05 -19.32
C PHE A 60 -5.51 -20.80 -20.64
N LYS A 61 -5.76 -22.12 -20.62
CA LYS A 61 -5.79 -22.94 -21.84
C LYS A 61 -6.90 -22.50 -22.79
N VAL A 62 -8.08 -22.17 -22.26
CA VAL A 62 -9.18 -21.59 -23.04
C VAL A 62 -8.78 -20.23 -23.62
N ALA A 63 -8.21 -19.33 -22.81
CA ALA A 63 -7.77 -18.02 -23.27
C ALA A 63 -6.71 -18.10 -24.39
N ALA A 64 -5.73 -18.99 -24.23
CA ALA A 64 -4.69 -19.24 -25.23
C ALA A 64 -5.27 -19.79 -26.55
N THR A 65 -6.20 -20.74 -26.45
CA THR A 65 -6.91 -21.30 -27.62
C THR A 65 -7.70 -20.21 -28.37
N LEU A 66 -8.43 -19.37 -27.65
CA LEU A 66 -9.18 -18.24 -28.24
C LEU A 66 -8.27 -17.18 -28.88
N ALA A 67 -7.04 -17.03 -28.38
CA ALA A 67 -6.02 -16.17 -28.97
C ALA A 67 -5.34 -16.78 -30.21
N GLY A 68 -5.77 -17.97 -30.67
CA GLY A 68 -5.19 -18.68 -31.81
C GLY A 68 -3.90 -19.42 -31.48
N HIS A 69 -3.61 -19.62 -30.19
CA HIS A 69 -2.39 -20.26 -29.70
C HIS A 69 -2.72 -21.43 -28.75
N PRO A 70 -3.43 -22.46 -29.22
CA PRO A 70 -3.77 -23.63 -28.38
C PRO A 70 -2.53 -24.38 -27.87
N GLU A 71 -1.36 -24.18 -28.46
CA GLU A 71 -0.09 -24.75 -28.03
C GLU A 71 0.54 -24.05 -26.82
N TRP A 72 0.06 -22.86 -26.42
CA TRP A 72 0.62 -22.16 -25.28
C TRP A 72 0.20 -22.81 -23.96
N GLU A 73 1.20 -23.13 -23.15
CA GLU A 73 1.08 -23.56 -21.76
C GLU A 73 1.55 -22.45 -20.80
N LEU A 74 1.25 -22.60 -19.51
CA LEU A 74 1.80 -21.76 -18.46
C LEU A 74 3.34 -21.77 -18.49
N PRO A 75 4.02 -20.73 -17.95
CA PRO A 75 5.48 -20.70 -17.90
C PRO A 75 6.06 -21.90 -17.15
N ASP A 76 7.01 -22.58 -17.78
CA ASP A 76 7.79 -23.70 -17.25
C ASP A 76 9.28 -23.34 -17.07
N ASP A 77 9.64 -22.10 -17.42
CA ASP A 77 11.00 -21.56 -17.52
C ASP A 77 11.25 -20.37 -16.57
N ALA A 78 10.32 -20.15 -15.63
CA ALA A 78 10.33 -19.02 -14.69
C ALA A 78 11.15 -19.26 -13.40
N GLY A 79 11.74 -20.43 -13.24
CA GLY A 79 12.60 -20.77 -12.10
C GLY A 79 11.84 -21.04 -10.80
N GLU A 80 12.60 -20.97 -9.70
CA GLU A 80 12.20 -21.28 -8.34
C GLU A 80 12.05 -20.04 -7.44
N PHE A 81 11.48 -20.19 -6.25
CA PHE A 81 11.18 -19.07 -5.33
C PHE A 81 12.38 -18.15 -5.07
N ASN A 82 13.57 -18.72 -4.92
CA ASN A 82 14.79 -18.04 -4.47
C ASN A 82 15.78 -17.74 -5.60
N ASP A 83 15.39 -17.98 -6.85
CA ASP A 83 16.23 -17.65 -7.99
C ASP A 83 16.38 -16.13 -8.15
N VAL A 84 17.39 -15.74 -8.92
CA VAL A 84 17.59 -14.36 -9.38
C VAL A 84 17.11 -14.26 -10.82
N PRO A 85 16.68 -13.08 -11.31
CA PRO A 85 16.07 -12.98 -12.64
C PRO A 85 16.95 -13.53 -13.77
N SER A 86 18.26 -13.24 -13.71
CA SER A 86 19.24 -13.63 -14.72
C SER A 86 19.52 -15.13 -14.81
N SER A 87 19.15 -15.93 -13.80
CA SER A 87 19.29 -17.38 -13.81
C SER A 87 18.10 -18.11 -14.43
N THR A 88 17.07 -17.38 -14.84
CA THR A 88 15.84 -17.96 -15.40
C THR A 88 15.69 -17.59 -16.88
N ASP A 89 15.20 -18.52 -17.69
CA ASP A 89 14.95 -18.25 -19.11
C ASP A 89 13.78 -17.28 -19.31
N PHE A 90 12.83 -17.25 -18.36
CA PHE A 90 11.71 -16.33 -18.41
C PHE A 90 12.12 -14.87 -18.16
N PHE A 91 12.91 -14.60 -17.11
CA PHE A 91 13.21 -13.22 -16.65
C PHE A 91 14.58 -12.68 -17.06
N LYS A 92 15.48 -13.48 -17.65
CA LYS A 92 16.76 -12.97 -18.18
C LYS A 92 16.54 -11.91 -19.26
N LEU A 93 17.59 -11.15 -19.56
CA LEU A 93 17.57 -10.16 -20.65
C LEU A 93 17.09 -10.80 -21.96
N ASN A 94 16.07 -10.20 -22.58
CA ASN A 94 15.38 -10.74 -23.77
C ASN A 94 14.77 -12.15 -23.58
N GLY A 95 14.44 -12.53 -22.35
CA GLY A 95 13.82 -13.79 -21.99
C GLY A 95 12.34 -13.90 -22.39
N THR A 96 11.68 -14.97 -21.95
CA THR A 96 10.30 -15.26 -22.34
C THR A 96 9.33 -14.14 -21.99
N TYR A 97 9.56 -13.37 -20.92
CA TYR A 97 8.68 -12.28 -20.49
C TYR A 97 8.41 -11.20 -21.57
N VAL A 98 9.37 -10.96 -22.48
CA VAL A 98 9.19 -10.00 -23.59
C VAL A 98 8.64 -10.62 -24.87
N SER A 99 8.59 -11.95 -24.95
CA SER A 99 8.04 -12.68 -26.10
C SER A 99 6.51 -12.47 -26.22
N LYS A 100 5.93 -12.83 -27.37
CA LYS A 100 4.47 -12.79 -27.57
C LYS A 100 3.73 -13.66 -26.53
N LYS A 101 4.23 -14.87 -26.28
CA LYS A 101 3.67 -15.81 -25.28
C LYS A 101 3.77 -15.23 -23.87
N GLY A 102 4.94 -14.72 -23.48
CA GLY A 102 5.15 -14.15 -22.14
C GLY A 102 4.30 -12.92 -21.87
N LYS A 103 4.24 -11.97 -22.81
CA LYS A 103 3.36 -10.79 -22.70
C LYS A 103 1.88 -11.18 -22.62
N PHE A 104 1.45 -12.18 -23.38
CA PHE A 104 0.09 -12.70 -23.30
C PHE A 104 -0.19 -13.30 -21.92
N PHE A 105 0.69 -14.18 -21.43
CA PHE A 105 0.59 -14.78 -20.11
C PHE A 105 0.54 -13.73 -18.98
N LEU A 106 1.48 -12.77 -18.96
CA LEU A 106 1.54 -11.73 -17.94
C LEU A 106 0.30 -10.81 -17.98
N THR A 107 -0.22 -10.53 -19.18
CA THR A 107 -1.49 -9.79 -19.34
C THR A 107 -2.66 -10.59 -18.76
N TRP A 108 -2.77 -11.87 -19.10
CA TRP A 108 -3.81 -12.73 -18.54
C TRP A 108 -3.72 -12.82 -17.01
N TYR A 109 -2.53 -13.12 -16.48
CA TYR A 109 -2.30 -13.32 -15.05
C TYR A 109 -2.59 -12.06 -14.23
N SER A 110 -2.13 -10.89 -14.68
CA SER A 110 -2.45 -9.62 -14.00
C SER A 110 -3.93 -9.23 -14.15
N ASN A 111 -4.58 -9.53 -15.28
CA ASN A 111 -6.01 -9.28 -15.48
C ASN A 111 -6.90 -10.15 -14.59
N LYS A 112 -6.47 -11.38 -14.26
CA LYS A 112 -7.18 -12.22 -13.28
C LYS A 112 -7.24 -11.54 -11.92
N LEU A 113 -6.12 -10.93 -11.49
CA LEU A 113 -6.06 -10.17 -10.24
C LEU A 113 -6.94 -8.91 -10.29
N LEU A 114 -6.92 -8.15 -11.39
CA LEU A 114 -7.80 -6.99 -11.57
C LEU A 114 -9.28 -7.37 -11.52
N THR A 115 -9.67 -8.45 -12.21
CA THR A 115 -11.05 -8.94 -12.23
C THR A 115 -11.49 -9.42 -10.85
N HIS A 116 -10.59 -10.08 -10.11
CA HIS A 116 -10.84 -10.50 -8.73
C HIS A 116 -11.12 -9.30 -7.81
N GLY A 117 -10.26 -8.28 -7.85
CA GLY A 117 -10.46 -7.06 -7.07
C GLY A 117 -11.76 -6.35 -7.43
N ASP A 118 -12.05 -6.23 -8.72
CA ASP A 118 -13.26 -5.57 -9.24
C ASP A 118 -14.55 -6.22 -8.76
N GLN A 119 -14.62 -7.56 -8.83
CA GLN A 119 -15.81 -8.32 -8.44
C GLN A 119 -16.07 -8.25 -6.92
N ILE A 120 -15.02 -8.33 -6.10
CA ILE A 120 -15.18 -8.29 -4.64
C ILE A 120 -15.53 -6.87 -4.18
N LEU A 121 -14.91 -5.84 -4.78
CA LEU A 121 -15.24 -4.45 -4.46
C LEU A 121 -16.67 -4.08 -4.92
N ASP A 122 -17.16 -4.66 -6.02
CA ASP A 122 -18.56 -4.50 -6.44
C ASP A 122 -19.53 -5.03 -5.36
N GLU A 123 -19.26 -6.22 -4.81
CA GLU A 123 -20.06 -6.77 -3.70
C GLU A 123 -19.93 -5.94 -2.42
N ALA A 124 -18.73 -5.46 -2.10
CA ALA A 124 -18.51 -4.56 -0.97
C ALA A 124 -19.32 -3.27 -1.12
N ASN A 125 -19.34 -2.68 -2.31
CA ASN A 125 -20.12 -1.47 -2.61
C ASN A 125 -21.62 -1.68 -2.45
N LYS A 126 -22.16 -2.77 -3.01
CA LYS A 126 -23.58 -3.13 -2.81
C LYS A 126 -23.91 -3.26 -1.33
N ILE A 127 -23.01 -3.89 -0.57
CA ILE A 127 -23.22 -4.15 0.85
C ILE A 127 -23.11 -2.90 1.67
N PHE A 128 -22.16 -1.99 1.45
CA PHE A 128 -21.97 -0.79 2.28
C PHE A 128 -22.65 0.46 1.70
N LEU A 129 -23.46 0.31 0.65
CA LEU A 129 -24.24 1.39 0.08
C LEU A 129 -25.09 2.11 1.14
N GLY A 130 -24.91 3.42 1.23
CA GLY A 130 -25.58 4.31 2.19
C GLY A 130 -24.87 4.46 3.54
N CYS A 131 -23.84 3.65 3.83
CA CYS A 131 -23.01 3.84 5.02
C CYS A 131 -21.97 4.95 4.77
N LYS A 132 -21.64 5.72 5.80
CA LYS A 132 -20.62 6.80 5.74
C LYS A 132 -19.20 6.24 5.91
N VAL A 133 -18.83 5.28 5.07
CA VAL A 133 -17.53 4.62 5.09
C VAL A 133 -16.87 4.66 3.72
N LYS A 134 -15.54 4.63 3.70
CA LYS A 134 -14.74 4.43 2.48
C LYS A 134 -14.42 2.95 2.28
N LEU A 135 -14.46 2.46 1.05
CA LEU A 135 -13.87 1.15 0.74
C LEU A 135 -12.38 1.32 0.45
N VAL A 136 -11.57 0.39 0.92
CA VAL A 136 -10.11 0.43 0.73
C VAL A 136 -9.63 -0.92 0.21
N GLY A 137 -8.80 -0.89 -0.81
CA GLY A 137 -8.07 -2.07 -1.28
C GLY A 137 -6.57 -1.91 -1.02
N LYS A 138 -5.94 -2.94 -0.47
CA LYS A 138 -4.53 -2.91 -0.14
C LYS A 138 -3.65 -3.51 -1.23
N VAL A 139 -2.57 -2.81 -1.58
CA VAL A 139 -1.58 -3.24 -2.59
C VAL A 139 -0.21 -3.34 -1.91
N SER A 140 0.42 -4.51 -2.01
CA SER A 140 1.76 -4.75 -1.43
C SER A 140 2.86 -4.01 -2.19
N GLY A 141 3.83 -3.44 -1.48
CA GLY A 141 5.03 -2.84 -2.04
C GLY A 141 6.13 -3.87 -2.34
N ILE A 142 6.17 -4.37 -3.58
CA ILE A 142 7.18 -5.34 -4.04
C ILE A 142 8.39 -4.58 -4.59
N HIS A 143 9.27 -4.18 -3.68
CA HIS A 143 10.34 -3.22 -4.00
C HIS A 143 11.65 -3.87 -4.46
N TRP A 144 11.79 -5.20 -4.40
CA TRP A 144 12.99 -5.92 -4.86
C TRP A 144 12.86 -6.29 -6.34
N TRP A 145 13.98 -6.28 -7.07
CA TRP A 145 14.04 -6.34 -8.53
C TRP A 145 13.35 -5.19 -9.28
N TYR A 146 12.82 -4.18 -8.59
CA TYR A 146 12.21 -3.01 -9.22
C TYR A 146 13.18 -2.23 -10.12
N LYS A 147 14.49 -2.25 -9.81
CA LYS A 147 15.52 -1.59 -10.63
C LYS A 147 16.05 -2.45 -11.78
N GLU A 148 15.51 -3.66 -11.97
CA GLU A 148 15.80 -4.52 -13.13
C GLU A 148 14.68 -4.42 -14.15
N ASP A 149 15.00 -4.43 -15.44
CA ASP A 149 14.03 -4.29 -16.54
C ASP A 149 12.92 -5.36 -16.55
N ASN A 150 13.13 -6.49 -15.86
CA ASN A 150 12.18 -7.59 -15.79
C ASN A 150 11.17 -7.45 -14.64
N HIS A 151 11.45 -6.65 -13.61
CA HIS A 151 10.58 -6.49 -12.44
C HIS A 151 10.06 -7.83 -11.87
N ALA A 152 10.89 -8.89 -11.86
CA ALA A 152 10.43 -10.28 -11.73
C ALA A 152 9.52 -10.54 -10.52
N ALA A 153 9.80 -9.95 -9.35
CA ALA A 153 8.98 -10.13 -8.17
C ALA A 153 7.60 -9.45 -8.27
N GLU A 154 7.52 -8.29 -8.93
CA GLU A 154 6.23 -7.65 -9.22
C GLU A 154 5.41 -8.53 -10.16
N LEU A 155 6.06 -9.06 -11.21
CA LEU A 155 5.41 -9.95 -12.18
C LEU A 155 4.86 -11.21 -11.52
N THR A 156 5.63 -11.90 -10.67
CA THR A 156 5.16 -13.11 -9.98
C THR A 156 4.05 -12.82 -8.98
N ALA A 157 4.07 -11.65 -8.33
CA ALA A 157 3.00 -11.17 -7.44
C ALA A 157 1.70 -10.80 -8.18
N GLY A 158 1.74 -10.69 -9.51
CA GLY A 158 0.58 -10.37 -10.37
C GLY A 158 0.53 -8.92 -10.82
N TYR A 159 1.51 -8.09 -10.45
CA TYR A 159 1.64 -6.72 -10.92
C TYR A 159 2.45 -6.71 -12.20
N PHE A 160 1.78 -6.62 -13.35
CA PHE A 160 2.47 -6.52 -14.63
C PHE A 160 3.04 -5.10 -14.83
N ASN A 161 4.00 -4.74 -13.99
CA ASN A 161 4.72 -3.48 -14.02
C ASN A 161 6.05 -3.67 -14.74
N LEU A 162 6.38 -2.79 -15.68
CA LEU A 162 7.66 -2.71 -16.37
C LEU A 162 8.00 -1.23 -16.61
N ASN A 163 9.24 -0.93 -16.98
CA ASN A 163 9.67 0.43 -17.32
C ASN A 163 8.79 1.14 -18.37
N ASP A 164 8.21 0.40 -19.32
CA ASP A 164 7.33 0.90 -20.38
C ASP A 164 5.83 0.60 -20.15
N ARG A 165 5.48 -0.01 -19.01
CA ARG A 165 4.10 -0.43 -18.69
C ARG A 165 3.78 -0.18 -17.21
N ASP A 166 2.91 0.80 -16.96
CA ASP A 166 2.43 1.10 -15.61
C ASP A 166 1.40 0.06 -15.15
N GLY A 167 1.85 -0.91 -14.34
CA GLY A 167 0.99 -1.95 -13.76
C GLY A 167 0.02 -1.42 -12.71
N TYR A 168 0.47 -0.48 -11.87
CA TYR A 168 -0.30 0.02 -10.73
C TYR A 168 -1.43 0.97 -11.14
N ARG A 169 -1.25 1.75 -12.20
CA ARG A 169 -2.32 2.62 -12.72
C ARG A 169 -3.55 1.85 -13.18
N THR A 170 -3.39 0.61 -13.65
CA THR A 170 -4.54 -0.25 -13.98
C THR A 170 -5.32 -0.68 -12.73
N ILE A 171 -4.63 -0.89 -11.62
CA ILE A 171 -5.25 -1.19 -10.32
C ILE A 171 -5.98 0.06 -9.79
N ALA A 172 -5.33 1.23 -9.82
CA ALA A 172 -5.95 2.50 -9.40
C ALA A 172 -7.23 2.80 -10.21
N ARG A 173 -7.20 2.58 -11.53
CA ARG A 173 -8.39 2.73 -12.38
C ARG A 173 -9.50 1.73 -12.04
N MET A 174 -9.16 0.50 -11.67
CA MET A 174 -10.15 -0.45 -11.20
C MET A 174 -10.79 0.04 -9.90
N MET A 175 -9.99 0.51 -8.94
CA MET A 175 -10.48 1.06 -7.66
C MET A 175 -11.37 2.30 -7.84
N SER A 176 -11.08 3.16 -8.81
CA SER A 176 -11.88 4.38 -9.06
C SER A 176 -13.32 4.08 -9.45
N ARG A 177 -13.58 2.98 -10.18
CA ARG A 177 -14.94 2.51 -10.51
C ARG A 177 -15.77 2.20 -9.26
N HIS A 178 -15.10 1.89 -8.17
CA HIS A 178 -15.70 1.52 -6.89
C HIS A 178 -15.71 2.67 -5.87
N SER A 179 -15.24 3.87 -6.25
CA SER A 179 -14.94 4.95 -5.29
C SER A 179 -14.08 4.48 -4.11
N ALA A 180 -13.23 3.48 -4.36
CA ALA A 180 -12.37 2.87 -3.36
C ALA A 180 -11.02 3.58 -3.31
N SER A 181 -10.44 3.67 -2.12
CA SER A 181 -9.10 4.20 -1.89
C SER A 181 -8.06 3.09 -2.01
N LEU A 182 -6.84 3.45 -2.41
CA LEU A 182 -5.70 2.53 -2.48
C LEU A 182 -4.85 2.66 -1.21
N ASN A 183 -4.68 1.58 -0.45
CA ASN A 183 -3.72 1.55 0.66
C ASN A 183 -2.42 0.87 0.20
N PHE A 184 -1.28 1.56 0.32
CA PHE A 184 0.02 1.08 -0.13
C PHE A 184 1.04 0.98 1.00
N THR A 185 2.06 0.13 0.84
CA THR A 185 3.09 -0.08 1.88
C THR A 185 4.43 0.55 1.50
N CYS A 186 5.44 0.39 2.36
CA CYS A 186 6.84 0.81 2.17
C CYS A 186 7.10 2.32 2.34
N LEU A 187 6.16 3.05 2.94
CA LEU A 187 6.26 4.52 3.06
C LEU A 187 7.48 4.99 3.87
N GLU A 188 8.05 4.12 4.71
CA GLU A 188 9.20 4.39 5.56
C GLU A 188 10.54 4.03 4.94
N MET A 189 10.55 3.23 3.88
CA MET A 189 11.75 2.64 3.31
C MET A 189 12.54 3.66 2.48
N ARG A 190 13.88 3.56 2.54
CA ARG A 190 14.80 4.37 1.74
C ARG A 190 15.73 3.49 0.93
N ASN A 191 16.08 3.92 -0.28
CA ASN A 191 17.02 3.19 -1.13
C ASN A 191 18.39 3.03 -0.49
N SER A 192 18.86 4.05 0.23
CA SER A 192 20.15 4.03 0.93
C SER A 192 20.24 3.02 2.09
N GLU A 193 19.11 2.46 2.53
CA GLU A 193 19.05 1.42 3.58
C GLU A 193 19.05 0.01 2.97
N GLN A 194 19.12 -0.12 1.65
CA GLN A 194 18.98 -1.39 0.94
C GLN A 194 20.31 -1.87 0.38
N SER A 195 20.52 -3.20 0.36
CA SER A 195 21.63 -3.80 -0.37
C SER A 195 21.42 -3.69 -1.88
N GLU A 196 22.50 -3.42 -2.63
CA GLU A 196 22.50 -3.34 -4.09
C GLU A 196 22.13 -4.67 -4.78
N GLU A 197 22.44 -5.80 -4.13
CA GLU A 197 22.22 -7.16 -4.66
C GLU A 197 20.75 -7.44 -5.01
N ALA A 198 19.82 -6.86 -4.26
CA ALA A 198 18.38 -7.06 -4.44
C ALA A 198 17.72 -6.05 -5.40
N LYS A 199 18.52 -5.16 -6.01
CA LYS A 199 18.09 -4.18 -7.02
C LYS A 199 16.83 -3.41 -6.58
N ARG A 200 16.85 -2.95 -5.33
CA ARG A 200 15.66 -2.41 -4.67
C ARG A 200 15.39 -0.97 -5.08
N GLY A 201 14.11 -0.63 -5.24
CA GLY A 201 13.66 0.74 -5.50
C GLY A 201 12.39 1.13 -4.74
N PRO A 202 12.33 1.00 -3.39
CA PRO A 202 11.14 1.36 -2.63
C PRO A 202 10.72 2.82 -2.80
N GLU A 203 11.67 3.77 -2.91
CA GLU A 203 11.32 5.20 -3.04
C GLU A 203 10.64 5.49 -4.39
N GLU A 204 11.20 4.94 -5.48
CA GLU A 204 10.62 5.07 -6.82
C GLU A 204 9.29 4.33 -6.95
N LEU A 205 9.19 3.13 -6.39
CA LEU A 205 7.95 2.35 -6.37
C LEU A 205 6.83 3.11 -5.65
N VAL A 206 7.09 3.60 -4.44
CA VAL A 206 6.10 4.40 -3.69
C VAL A 206 5.69 5.64 -4.50
N GLN A 207 6.65 6.35 -5.09
CA GLN A 207 6.34 7.49 -5.94
C GLN A 207 5.45 7.09 -7.13
N GLN A 208 5.73 5.96 -7.79
CA GLN A 208 4.93 5.46 -8.91
C GLN A 208 3.49 5.17 -8.47
N VAL A 209 3.29 4.38 -7.41
CA VAL A 209 1.96 3.94 -6.98
C VAL A 209 1.10 5.10 -6.48
N LEU A 210 1.65 6.00 -5.65
CA LEU A 210 0.90 7.18 -5.20
C LEU A 210 0.52 8.09 -6.38
N SER A 211 1.45 8.30 -7.31
CA SER A 211 1.18 9.08 -8.53
C SER A 211 0.12 8.43 -9.41
N ALA A 212 0.09 7.10 -9.50
CA ALA A 212 -0.92 6.36 -10.25
C ALA A 212 -2.31 6.54 -9.64
N GLY A 213 -2.44 6.46 -8.31
CA GLY A 213 -3.68 6.74 -7.59
C GLY A 213 -4.19 8.16 -7.82
N TRP A 214 -3.36 9.18 -7.58
CA TRP A 214 -3.75 10.58 -7.79
C TRP A 214 -4.09 10.91 -9.26
N LYS A 215 -3.46 10.25 -10.24
CA LYS A 215 -3.79 10.42 -11.67
C LYS A 215 -5.14 9.84 -12.06
N GLU A 216 -5.65 8.85 -11.33
CA GLU A 216 -6.97 8.26 -11.53
C GLU A 216 -8.01 8.83 -10.54
N ASP A 217 -7.68 9.95 -9.88
CA ASP A 217 -8.55 10.71 -8.97
C ASP A 217 -9.08 9.88 -7.78
N ILE A 218 -8.25 8.99 -7.24
CA ILE A 218 -8.55 8.23 -6.03
C ILE A 218 -7.71 8.69 -4.84
N GLU A 219 -8.28 8.55 -3.64
CA GLU A 219 -7.54 8.71 -2.41
C GLU A 219 -6.51 7.58 -2.27
N VAL A 220 -5.31 7.94 -1.79
CA VAL A 220 -4.25 6.98 -1.51
C VAL A 220 -3.88 7.09 -0.04
N ALA A 221 -3.87 5.96 0.66
CA ALA A 221 -3.41 5.81 2.04
C ALA A 221 -2.10 5.01 2.06
N GLY A 222 -1.48 4.89 3.23
CA GLY A 222 -0.36 3.97 3.33
C GLY A 222 0.04 3.47 4.70
N GLU A 223 1.03 2.58 4.69
CA GLU A 223 1.58 1.89 5.84
C GLU A 223 3.11 1.80 5.78
N ASN A 224 3.75 1.68 6.94
CA ASN A 224 5.11 1.17 7.02
C ASN A 224 5.12 -0.37 7.03
N VAL A 225 6.13 -0.99 6.39
CA VAL A 225 6.26 -2.46 6.33
C VAL A 225 6.93 -3.02 7.58
N PHE A 226 7.98 -2.36 8.05
CA PHE A 226 8.76 -2.82 9.20
C PHE A 226 8.51 -1.94 10.44
N PRO A 227 8.54 -2.50 11.65
CA PRO A 227 8.53 -1.71 12.88
C PRO A 227 9.75 -0.78 12.92
N ARG A 228 9.51 0.54 12.90
CA ARG A 228 10.57 1.57 12.88
C ARG A 228 10.26 2.68 13.87
N TYR A 229 11.19 2.92 14.81
CA TYR A 229 11.01 3.88 15.90
C TYR A 229 11.93 5.12 15.79
N ASP A 230 12.66 5.20 14.68
CA ASP A 230 13.69 6.19 14.42
C ASP A 230 13.20 7.36 13.56
N ARG A 231 13.84 8.51 13.73
CA ARG A 231 13.47 9.75 13.01
C ARG A 231 13.64 9.63 11.50
N THR A 232 14.54 8.77 11.02
CA THR A 232 14.78 8.59 9.59
C THR A 232 13.55 8.02 8.90
N ALA A 233 13.00 6.93 9.44
CA ALA A 233 11.75 6.33 8.94
C ALA A 233 10.57 7.32 8.99
N TYR A 234 10.37 7.99 10.12
CA TYR A 234 9.28 8.97 10.26
C TYR A 234 9.41 10.16 9.30
N ASN A 235 10.63 10.67 9.08
CA ASN A 235 10.85 11.75 8.11
C ASN A 235 10.63 11.28 6.67
N GLN A 236 10.94 10.02 6.35
CA GLN A 236 10.63 9.44 5.05
C GLN A 236 9.12 9.34 4.84
N ILE A 237 8.37 8.84 5.82
CA ILE A 237 6.90 8.80 5.75
C ILE A 237 6.34 10.22 5.57
N LEU A 238 6.82 11.21 6.31
CA LEU A 238 6.37 12.60 6.18
C LEU A 238 6.62 13.17 4.79
N ARG A 239 7.79 12.88 4.19
CA ARG A 239 8.13 13.28 2.82
C ARG A 239 7.19 12.63 1.82
N THR A 240 6.90 11.35 1.98
CA THR A 240 5.97 10.61 1.12
C THR A 240 4.52 11.07 1.27
N ALA A 241 4.09 11.36 2.51
CA ALA A 241 2.73 11.77 2.83
C ALA A 241 2.36 13.12 2.18
N ARG A 242 3.34 13.99 1.98
CA ARG A 242 3.23 15.30 1.31
C ARG A 242 4.49 15.54 0.47
N PRO A 243 4.57 14.98 -0.75
CA PRO A 243 5.79 15.02 -1.58
C PRO A 243 6.22 16.45 -1.94
N ASN A 244 5.27 17.38 -1.99
CA ASN A 244 5.52 18.80 -2.27
C ASN A 244 5.54 19.68 -1.02
N GLY A 245 5.56 19.09 0.18
CA GLY A 245 5.54 19.81 1.45
C GLY A 245 4.17 20.36 1.85
N VAL A 246 4.18 21.34 2.74
CA VAL A 246 2.97 22.03 3.24
C VAL A 246 2.79 23.31 2.43
N ASN A 247 1.57 23.59 1.97
CA ASN A 247 1.21 24.87 1.36
C ASN A 247 0.54 25.76 2.42
N ARG A 248 0.82 27.07 2.38
CA ARG A 248 0.31 28.04 3.37
C ARG A 248 -1.14 28.42 3.14
N ASP A 249 -1.56 28.44 1.87
CA ASP A 249 -2.82 29.05 1.48
C ASP A 249 -3.91 28.02 1.13
N ASP A 250 -3.53 26.76 0.85
CA ASP A 250 -4.45 25.69 0.44
C ASP A 250 -4.00 24.32 0.97
N LEU A 251 -4.93 23.35 0.99
CA LEU A 251 -4.55 21.94 1.17
C LEU A 251 -3.52 21.50 0.11
N PRO A 252 -2.48 20.73 0.48
CA PRO A 252 -1.51 20.24 -0.49
C PRO A 252 -2.19 19.47 -1.62
N LYS A 253 -1.87 19.83 -2.87
CA LYS A 253 -2.42 19.19 -4.08
C LYS A 253 -2.17 17.69 -4.11
N LEU A 254 -1.01 17.25 -3.63
CA LEU A 254 -0.66 15.83 -3.51
C LEU A 254 -0.42 15.52 -2.03
N ARG A 255 -1.29 14.69 -1.47
CA ARG A 255 -1.17 14.17 -0.11
C ARG A 255 -1.80 12.79 -0.02
N ILE A 256 -1.29 11.96 0.88
CA ILE A 256 -2.02 10.74 1.27
C ILE A 256 -3.24 11.13 2.12
N ALA A 257 -4.30 10.34 2.06
CA ALA A 257 -5.52 10.54 2.82
C ALA A 257 -5.39 10.06 4.28
N ALA A 258 -4.66 8.96 4.49
CA ALA A 258 -4.45 8.35 5.79
C ALA A 258 -3.09 7.64 5.87
N LEU A 259 -2.62 7.43 7.09
CA LEU A 259 -1.49 6.58 7.40
C LEU A 259 -1.86 5.64 8.54
N THR A 260 -1.64 4.35 8.33
CA THR A 260 -1.78 3.31 9.36
C THR A 260 -0.39 2.87 9.79
N TYR A 261 -0.07 3.01 11.08
CA TYR A 261 1.26 2.70 11.59
C TYR A 261 1.34 1.28 12.15
N LEU A 262 2.25 0.49 11.59
CA LEU A 262 2.56 -0.86 12.04
C LEU A 262 3.66 -0.80 13.12
N ARG A 263 3.40 -1.14 14.38
CA ARG A 263 2.14 -1.51 15.05
C ARG A 263 2.24 -1.07 16.51
N LEU A 264 1.11 -0.91 17.20
CA LEU A 264 1.10 -0.69 18.65
C LEU A 264 1.84 -1.84 19.36
N SER A 265 2.87 -1.52 20.13
CA SER A 265 3.67 -2.50 20.86
C SER A 265 4.27 -1.89 22.11
N SER A 266 4.78 -2.74 23.02
CA SER A 266 5.57 -2.29 24.16
C SER A 266 6.75 -1.42 23.72
N ASN A 267 7.42 -1.80 22.62
CA ASN A 267 8.56 -1.07 22.08
C ASN A 267 8.16 0.33 21.59
N LEU A 268 6.99 0.48 20.97
CA LEU A 268 6.46 1.79 20.60
C LEU A 268 6.23 2.66 21.83
N LEU A 269 5.70 2.06 22.91
CA LEU A 269 5.32 2.74 24.14
C LEU A 269 6.50 3.04 25.08
N GLU A 270 7.71 2.55 24.79
CA GLU A 270 8.92 2.97 25.50
C GLU A 270 9.07 4.49 25.44
N SER A 271 9.38 5.11 26.59
CA SER A 271 9.37 6.58 26.75
C SER A 271 10.09 7.34 25.63
N LYS A 272 11.27 6.87 25.22
CA LYS A 272 12.05 7.47 24.11
C LYS A 272 11.33 7.33 22.76
N ASN A 273 10.86 6.14 22.43
CA ASN A 273 10.22 5.84 21.14
C ASN A 273 8.88 6.58 21.04
N PHE A 274 8.07 6.54 22.09
CA PHE A 274 6.78 7.21 22.12
C PHE A 274 6.92 8.74 22.03
N ARG A 275 7.95 9.32 22.64
CA ARG A 275 8.23 10.76 22.48
C ARG A 275 8.58 11.13 21.02
N ILE A 276 9.34 10.29 20.32
CA ILE A 276 9.65 10.49 18.90
C ILE A 276 8.36 10.31 18.07
N PHE A 277 7.58 9.27 18.34
CA PHE A 277 6.31 8.98 17.66
C PHE A 277 5.29 10.12 17.82
N LYS A 278 5.13 10.69 19.02
CA LYS A 278 4.28 11.88 19.23
C LYS A 278 4.70 13.06 18.35
N THR A 279 6.01 13.27 18.19
CA THR A 279 6.53 14.33 17.30
C THR A 279 6.19 14.03 15.84
N PHE A 280 6.27 12.75 15.44
CA PHE A 280 5.87 12.30 14.12
C PHE A 280 4.37 12.50 13.84
N VAL A 281 3.50 12.05 14.75
CA VAL A 281 2.04 12.25 14.66
C VAL A 281 1.71 13.73 14.55
N TRP A 282 2.32 14.56 15.40
CA TRP A 282 2.14 16.01 15.33
C TRP A 282 2.52 16.56 13.96
N LYS A 283 3.70 16.19 13.42
CA LYS A 283 4.11 16.60 12.08
C LYS A 283 3.19 16.07 10.98
N MET A 284 2.60 14.89 11.13
CA MET A 284 1.59 14.38 10.19
C MET A 284 0.37 15.29 10.17
N HIS A 285 -0.08 15.79 11.34
CA HIS A 285 -1.27 16.65 11.49
C HIS A 285 -1.08 18.12 11.12
N ILE A 286 0.16 18.59 10.85
CA ILE A 286 0.37 20.00 10.50
C ILE A 286 -0.31 20.34 9.18
N VAL A 287 -1.41 21.08 9.30
CA VAL A 287 -1.82 22.20 8.45
C VAL A 287 -1.36 23.46 9.21
N GLN A 288 -0.79 24.45 8.55
CA GLN A 288 0.01 25.51 9.20
C GLN A 288 -0.72 26.24 10.35
N GLU A 289 -2.06 26.35 10.34
CA GLU A 289 -2.86 26.95 11.42
C GLU A 289 -2.67 26.28 12.78
N ALA A 290 -2.44 24.96 12.84
CA ALA A 290 -2.19 24.25 14.10
C ALA A 290 -0.76 24.45 14.66
N TYR A 291 0.18 24.99 13.87
CA TYR A 291 1.57 25.15 14.31
C TYR A 291 1.73 26.24 15.36
N GLU A 292 1.13 27.42 15.15
CA GLU A 292 1.26 28.55 16.09
C GLU A 292 0.47 28.31 17.38
N GLU A 293 -0.68 27.65 17.30
CA GLU A 293 -1.54 27.38 18.46
C GLU A 293 -0.94 26.31 19.40
N PHE A 294 -0.26 25.29 18.86
CA PHE A 294 0.24 24.15 19.65
C PHE A 294 1.74 24.21 19.98
N LYS A 295 2.48 25.23 19.52
CA LYS A 295 3.92 25.37 19.76
C LYS A 295 4.29 25.37 21.25
N HIS A 296 3.46 25.96 22.10
CA HIS A 296 3.69 26.02 23.54
C HIS A 296 3.49 24.65 24.23
N VAL A 297 2.51 23.86 23.76
CA VAL A 297 2.28 22.47 24.21
C VAL A 297 3.43 21.55 23.76
N LEU A 298 3.99 21.81 22.58
CA LEU A 298 5.14 21.08 22.07
C LEU A 298 6.39 21.30 22.94
N LEU A 299 6.63 22.54 23.36
CA LEU A 299 7.75 22.86 24.25
C LEU A 299 7.60 22.17 25.62
N SER A 300 6.39 22.10 26.18
CA SER A 300 6.16 21.41 27.46
C SER A 300 6.30 19.88 27.34
N LEU A 301 5.78 19.28 26.27
CA LEU A 301 5.90 17.83 26.00
C LEU A 301 7.32 17.38 25.64
N ILE A 302 8.11 18.24 24.99
CA ILE A 302 9.50 17.95 24.61
C ILE A 302 10.44 18.22 25.79
N TYR A 303 10.28 19.32 26.51
CA TYR A 303 11.28 19.74 27.49
C TYR A 303 10.93 19.39 28.93
N GLY A 304 9.75 18.82 29.20
CA GLY A 304 9.39 18.23 30.49
C GLY A 304 9.75 19.13 31.66
N LYS A 305 8.96 20.19 31.89
CA LYS A 305 9.06 20.93 33.15
C LYS A 305 7.88 20.57 34.04
N ASP A 306 8.21 19.93 35.15
CA ASP A 306 7.57 20.26 36.43
C ASP A 306 7.64 21.77 36.59
N ASP A 307 6.52 22.47 36.40
CA ASP A 307 6.27 23.76 37.02
C ASP A 307 4.77 24.00 37.00
N GLN A 308 4.21 24.20 38.19
CA GLN A 308 2.81 24.49 38.39
C GLN A 308 2.41 25.81 37.72
N ALA A 309 1.12 25.86 37.35
CA ALA A 309 0.35 27.01 36.84
C ALA A 309 0.43 27.29 35.32
N SER A 310 -0.52 26.73 34.58
CA SER A 310 -1.08 27.37 33.37
C SER A 310 -2.57 27.01 33.21
N PRO A 311 -3.49 28.01 33.19
CA PRO A 311 -4.93 27.78 33.24
C PRO A 311 -5.52 27.56 31.84
N ILE A 312 -5.11 26.54 31.08
CA ILE A 312 -5.73 26.21 29.78
C ILE A 312 -5.78 24.68 29.57
N ALA A 313 -6.17 23.94 30.61
CA ALA A 313 -6.34 22.48 30.52
C ALA A 313 -7.78 22.05 30.15
N ASN A 314 -8.75 22.98 30.10
CA ASN A 314 -10.17 22.62 30.01
C ASN A 314 -10.83 22.84 28.63
N ASP A 315 -10.14 23.37 27.63
CA ASP A 315 -10.74 23.65 26.30
C ASP A 315 -10.39 22.63 25.20
N VAL A 316 -9.55 21.63 25.50
CA VAL A 316 -8.99 20.71 24.50
C VAL A 316 -10.03 19.69 23.97
N SER A 317 -11.20 19.56 24.60
CA SER A 317 -12.23 18.60 24.17
C SER A 317 -13.16 19.12 23.06
N TYR A 318 -13.24 20.43 22.84
CA TYR A 318 -14.31 21.01 22.01
C TYR A 318 -13.92 21.20 20.52
N ASN A 319 -12.63 21.39 20.20
CA ASN A 319 -12.21 21.82 18.85
C ASN A 319 -11.68 20.72 17.91
N LEU A 320 -11.63 19.45 18.32
CA LEU A 320 -11.26 18.35 17.42
C LEU A 320 -12.38 17.98 16.41
N SER A 321 -13.56 18.58 16.52
CA SER A 321 -14.73 18.22 15.69
C SER A 321 -14.87 19.02 14.39
N HIS A 322 -14.05 20.06 14.14
CA HIS A 322 -14.32 21.03 13.06
C HIS A 322 -13.18 21.28 12.05
N THR A 323 -12.08 20.52 12.08
CA THR A 323 -11.04 20.60 11.04
C THR A 323 -11.06 19.36 10.12
N ASN A 324 -11.50 19.55 8.88
CA ASN A 324 -11.49 18.58 7.77
C ASN A 324 -10.07 18.15 7.31
N ALA A 325 -9.05 18.32 8.14
CA ALA A 325 -7.65 18.12 7.82
C ALA A 325 -6.90 17.25 8.84
N SER A 326 -7.63 16.40 9.58
CA SER A 326 -7.05 15.43 10.48
C SER A 326 -6.63 14.17 9.71
N PHE A 327 -5.34 13.82 9.74
CA PHE A 327 -4.92 12.47 9.35
C PHE A 327 -5.46 11.50 10.39
N LEU A 328 -6.25 10.52 9.98
CA LEU A 328 -6.68 9.46 10.88
C LEU A 328 -5.52 8.46 11.04
N PHE A 329 -5.12 8.23 12.29
CA PHE A 329 -4.08 7.28 12.67
C PHE A 329 -4.72 6.02 13.22
N PHE A 330 -4.42 4.89 12.59
CA PHE A 330 -4.80 3.58 13.12
C PHE A 330 -3.56 2.76 13.47
N PHE A 331 -3.70 1.95 14.50
CA PHE A 331 -2.80 0.85 14.78
C PHE A 331 -3.51 -0.41 14.29
N LEU A 332 -2.87 -1.13 13.36
CA LEU A 332 -3.32 -2.48 13.00
C LEU A 332 -3.17 -3.44 14.17
#